data_AF-A0A1H9KXD5-F1
#
_entry.id   AF-A0A1H9KXD5-F1
#
_cell.length_a   1.000
_cell.length_b   1.000
_cell.length_c   1.000
_cell.angle_alpha   90.00
_cell.angle_beta   90.00
_cell.angle_gamma   90.00
#
_symmetry.space_group_name_H-M   'P 1'
#
loop_
_entity.id
_entity.type
_entity.pdbx_description
1 polymer ?
#
loop_
_entity_poly.entity_id
_entity_poly.type
_entity_poly.pdbx_seq_one_letter_code
_entity_poly.pdbx_strand_id
1 'polypeptide(L)'
;MNHATRLPIAPWNILTNILLNAVPFPMRWSPRRLHRILDAFPEEAYAPRLEVEGGLVVSCEQWRLPSDLGWHHSEPVPSKVKALMKIRCKLGLPRVVFLSPGPAKRPIPCDLENPISVLKIEEAYKKGGDILLIAMTPDPNSVFLSGQHKSHLSCALMRLPLDETPEEMADRIGPILI
;
A
#
# COMPACT_ATOMS: atom_id res chain seq x y z
N MET A 1 6.45 -15.23 23.60
CA MET A 1 7.35 -15.82 22.60
C MET A 1 7.43 -14.85 21.43
N ASN A 2 8.50 -14.06 21.36
CA ASN A 2 8.61 -12.91 20.45
C ASN A 2 9.32 -13.36 19.16
N HIS A 3 8.56 -13.65 18.10
CA HIS A 3 9.09 -13.90 16.75
C HIS A 3 9.22 -12.58 15.98
N ALA A 4 10.30 -11.81 16.20
CA ALA A 4 10.72 -10.75 15.27
C ALA A 4 12.11 -10.16 15.62
N THR A 5 13.14 -10.98 15.81
CA THR A 5 14.52 -10.47 15.78
C THR A 5 15.01 -10.54 14.34
N ARG A 6 14.90 -9.43 13.59
CA ARG A 6 15.45 -9.26 12.23
C ARG A 6 16.98 -9.11 12.22
N LEU A 7 17.65 -9.65 13.24
CA LEU A 7 19.10 -9.62 13.36
C LEU A 7 19.58 -11.06 13.42
N PRO A 8 20.42 -11.50 12.46
CA PRO A 8 21.00 -12.82 12.52
C PRO A 8 21.75 -12.99 13.85
N ILE A 9 21.54 -14.12 14.51
CA ILE A 9 22.18 -14.46 15.79
C ILE A 9 23.57 -15.00 15.49
N ALA A 10 24.52 -14.93 16.43
CA ALA A 10 25.84 -15.53 16.24
C ALA A 10 25.75 -17.03 15.92
N PRO A 11 26.58 -17.55 14.98
CA PRO A 11 27.66 -16.88 14.25
C PRO A 11 27.21 -16.18 12.94
N TRP A 12 25.92 -16.27 12.58
CA TRP A 12 25.39 -15.76 11.31
C TRP A 12 25.49 -14.24 11.18
N ASN A 13 25.55 -13.50 12.29
CA ASN A 13 25.84 -12.07 12.29
C ASN A 13 27.21 -11.75 11.67
N ILE A 14 28.23 -12.57 11.93
CA ILE A 14 29.59 -12.38 11.42
C ILE A 14 29.60 -12.60 9.90
N LEU A 15 29.02 -13.71 9.43
CA LEU A 15 28.95 -14.02 8.02
C LEU A 15 28.15 -12.96 7.24
N THR A 16 26.99 -12.56 7.77
CA THR A 16 26.15 -11.53 7.15
C THR A 16 26.91 -10.19 7.05
N ASN A 17 27.64 -9.81 8.10
CA ASN A 17 28.46 -8.60 8.08
C ASN A 17 29.61 -8.68 7.06
N ILE A 18 30.30 -9.82 6.94
CA ILE A 18 31.38 -9.98 5.94
C ILE A 18 30.80 -9.86 4.52
N LEU A 19 29.69 -10.54 4.24
CA LEU A 19 29.03 -10.51 2.93
C LEU A 19 28.55 -9.10 2.57
N LEU A 20 27.92 -8.38 3.51
CA LEU A 20 27.44 -7.02 3.27
C LEU A 20 28.58 -5.98 3.15
N ASN A 21 29.70 -6.18 3.84
CA ASN A 21 30.85 -5.27 3.76
C ASN A 21 31.79 -5.55 2.56
N ALA A 22 31.72 -6.74 1.97
CA ALA A 22 32.52 -7.11 0.80
C ALA A 22 31.95 -6.58 -0.53
N VAL A 23 30.74 -6.00 -0.53
CA VAL A 23 30.11 -5.44 -1.74
C VAL A 23 30.74 -4.07 -2.06
N PRO A 24 31.22 -3.84 -3.30
CA PRO A 24 31.78 -2.54 -3.68
C PRO A 24 30.69 -1.47 -3.66
N PHE A 25 31.00 -0.38 -2.94
CA PHE A 25 30.17 0.77 -2.58
C PHE A 25 29.08 0.51 -1.52
N PRO A 26 29.05 1.30 -0.43
CA PRO A 26 27.83 1.45 0.33
C PRO A 26 26.87 2.23 -0.56
N MET A 27 26.12 1.53 -1.41
CA MET A 27 24.75 1.99 -1.67
C MET A 27 24.19 2.25 -0.28
N ARG A 28 23.91 3.52 0.05
CA ARG A 28 23.14 3.82 1.25
C ARG A 28 21.81 3.12 1.02
N TRP A 29 21.70 1.88 1.50
CA TRP A 29 20.46 1.14 1.62
C TRP A 29 19.63 1.92 2.64
N SER A 30 19.09 3.07 2.23
CA SER A 30 17.96 3.66 2.89
C SER A 30 16.79 2.78 2.43
N PRO A 31 16.19 1.94 3.29
CA PRO A 31 14.98 1.23 2.92
C PRO A 31 13.95 2.29 2.52
N ARG A 32 13.76 2.47 1.21
CA ARG A 32 12.75 3.38 0.69
C ARG A 32 11.43 2.69 0.91
N ARG A 33 10.52 3.40 1.56
CA ARG A 33 9.16 2.96 1.78
C ARG A 33 8.47 2.95 0.42
N LEU A 34 8.45 1.80 -0.26
CA LEU A 34 7.80 1.67 -1.57
C LEU A 34 6.32 2.03 -1.54
N HIS A 35 5.68 1.99 -0.37
CA HIS A 35 4.32 2.50 -0.17
C HIS A 35 4.17 4.02 -0.33
N ARG A 36 5.26 4.80 -0.45
CA ARG A 36 5.26 6.25 -0.75
C ARG A 36 6.40 6.58 -1.72
N ILE A 37 6.37 5.96 -2.91
CA ILE A 37 7.42 6.14 -3.91
C ILE A 37 7.47 7.59 -4.42
N LEU A 38 6.33 8.28 -4.44
CA LEU A 38 6.24 9.70 -4.82
C LEU A 38 7.00 10.64 -3.89
N ASP A 39 7.35 10.23 -2.66
CA ASP A 39 8.24 11.03 -1.80
C ASP A 39 9.65 11.16 -2.38
N ALA A 40 10.07 10.20 -3.21
CA ALA A 40 11.37 10.24 -3.89
C ALA A 40 11.33 11.07 -5.19
N PHE A 41 10.14 11.37 -5.71
CA PHE A 41 9.92 12.10 -6.95
C PHE A 41 8.94 13.27 -6.71
N PRO A 42 9.38 14.37 -6.07
CA PRO A 42 8.48 15.45 -5.65
C PRO A 42 7.71 16.14 -6.77
N GLU A 43 8.28 16.18 -7.97
CA GLU A 43 7.68 16.80 -9.16
C GLU A 43 6.59 15.93 -9.79
N GLU A 44 6.54 14.63 -9.43
CA GLU A 44 5.59 13.69 -9.99
C GLU A 44 4.27 13.70 -9.19
N ALA A 45 3.17 13.74 -9.93
CA ALA A 45 1.81 13.68 -9.36
C ALA A 45 1.25 12.24 -9.32
N TYR A 46 1.90 11.29 -9.99
CA TYR A 46 1.38 9.94 -10.17
C TYR A 46 2.52 8.92 -10.19
N ALA A 47 2.32 7.78 -9.53
CA ALA A 47 3.20 6.63 -9.65
C ALA A 47 2.37 5.36 -9.93
N PRO A 48 2.73 4.58 -10.95
CA PRO A 48 2.00 3.36 -11.28
C PRO A 48 2.18 2.28 -10.22
N ARG A 49 1.27 1.29 -10.24
CA ARG A 49 1.45 0.04 -9.51
C ARG A 49 2.71 -0.66 -10.02
N LEU A 50 3.57 -1.08 -9.09
CA LEU A 50 4.76 -1.87 -9.40
C LEU A 50 4.52 -3.30 -8.92
N GLU A 51 4.66 -4.23 -9.85
CA GLU A 51 4.54 -5.66 -9.62
C GLU A 51 5.81 -6.36 -10.08
N VAL A 52 6.16 -7.44 -9.39
CA VAL A 52 7.14 -8.40 -9.89
C VAL A 52 6.44 -9.61 -10.47
N GLU A 53 7.20 -10.46 -11.15
CA GLU A 53 6.71 -11.73 -11.69
C GLU A 53 5.93 -12.53 -10.63
N GLY A 54 4.82 -13.16 -11.04
CA GLY A 54 3.90 -13.84 -10.12
C GLY A 54 2.89 -12.94 -9.41
N GLY A 55 2.74 -11.68 -9.84
CA GLY A 55 1.66 -10.78 -9.37
C GLY A 55 1.88 -10.18 -7.98
N LEU A 56 3.10 -10.26 -7.45
CA LEU A 56 3.45 -9.65 -6.16
C LEU A 56 3.57 -8.14 -6.30
N VAL A 57 2.67 -7.41 -5.64
CA VAL A 57 2.68 -5.95 -5.60
C VAL A 57 3.75 -5.45 -4.64
N VAL A 58 4.79 -4.82 -5.19
CA VAL A 58 5.88 -4.21 -4.40
C VAL A 58 5.61 -2.74 -4.09
N SER A 59 4.83 -2.06 -4.95
CA SER A 59 4.30 -0.72 -4.71
C SER A 59 2.88 -0.63 -5.24
N CYS A 60 1.94 -0.21 -4.39
CA CYS A 60 0.61 0.17 -4.86
C CYS A 60 0.70 1.42 -5.74
N GLU A 61 -0.31 1.61 -6.59
CA GLU A 61 -0.50 2.83 -7.38
C GLU A 61 -0.72 4.04 -6.45
N GLN A 62 -0.19 5.21 -6.83
CA GLN A 62 -0.16 6.39 -5.98
C GLN A 62 -0.48 7.66 -6.76
N TRP A 63 -1.18 8.58 -6.11
CA TRP A 63 -1.52 9.90 -6.65
C TRP A 63 -1.23 10.96 -5.61
N ARG A 64 -0.64 12.07 -6.04
CA ARG A 64 -0.55 13.29 -5.24
C ARG A 64 -1.88 14.03 -5.38
N LEU A 65 -2.56 14.25 -4.27
CA LEU A 65 -3.85 14.93 -4.29
C LEU A 65 -3.62 16.44 -4.48
N PRO A 66 -4.22 17.09 -5.49
CA PRO A 66 -4.05 18.52 -5.74
C PRO A 66 -4.47 19.36 -4.52
N SER A 67 -3.72 20.39 -4.20
CA SER A 67 -4.07 21.32 -3.11
C SER A 67 -5.38 22.08 -3.37
N ASP A 68 -5.68 22.37 -4.64
CA ASP A 68 -6.97 22.88 -5.07
C ASP A 68 -7.91 21.72 -5.42
N LEU A 69 -8.77 21.39 -4.46
CA LEU A 69 -9.76 20.33 -4.61
C LEU A 69 -11.03 20.80 -5.35
N GLY A 70 -11.12 22.08 -5.71
CA GLY A 70 -12.32 22.62 -6.35
C GLY A 70 -13.55 22.68 -5.43
N TRP A 71 -13.35 22.71 -4.11
CA TRP A 71 -14.39 23.06 -3.14
C TRP A 71 -13.83 23.92 -2.00
N HIS A 72 -14.63 24.84 -1.48
CA HIS A 72 -14.29 25.65 -0.33
C HIS A 72 -14.68 24.96 1.00
N HIS A 73 -13.95 25.24 2.09
CA HIS A 73 -14.23 24.63 3.40
C HIS A 73 -15.63 24.92 3.95
N SER A 74 -16.22 26.07 3.60
CA SER A 74 -17.58 26.44 4.00
C SER A 74 -18.69 25.79 3.17
N GLU A 75 -18.35 25.08 2.10
CA GLU A 75 -19.38 24.45 1.26
C GLU A 75 -20.09 23.30 1.98
N PRO A 76 -21.37 23.04 1.66
CA PRO A 76 -22.08 21.86 2.14
C PRO A 76 -21.39 20.56 1.71
N VAL A 77 -21.45 19.53 2.57
CA VAL A 77 -20.87 18.20 2.29
C VAL A 77 -21.27 17.63 0.92
N PRO A 78 -22.53 17.72 0.46
CA PRO A 78 -22.91 17.22 -0.87
C PRO A 78 -22.13 17.85 -2.04
N SER A 79 -21.83 19.15 -1.97
CA SER A 79 -21.05 19.85 -2.99
C SER A 79 -19.60 19.34 -3.01
N LYS A 80 -19.02 19.16 -1.82
CA LYS A 80 -17.66 18.60 -1.66
C LYS A 80 -17.56 17.16 -2.18
N VAL A 81 -18.56 16.32 -1.88
CA VAL A 81 -18.63 14.95 -2.42
C VAL A 81 -18.69 14.96 -3.94
N LYS A 82 -19.50 15.84 -4.54
CA LYS A 82 -19.58 15.98 -6.00
C LYS A 82 -18.24 16.40 -6.61
N ALA A 83 -17.53 17.32 -5.98
CA ALA A 83 -16.19 17.74 -6.42
C ALA A 83 -15.16 16.60 -6.26
N LEU A 84 -15.18 15.86 -5.15
CA LEU A 84 -14.36 14.68 -4.95
C LEU A 84 -14.61 13.60 -6.01
N MET A 85 -15.87 13.38 -6.42
CA MET A 85 -16.20 12.47 -7.51
C MET A 85 -15.63 12.92 -8.86
N LYS A 86 -15.63 14.23 -9.14
CA LYS A 86 -14.97 14.76 -10.35
C LYS A 86 -13.47 14.51 -10.32
N ILE A 87 -12.81 14.71 -9.17
CA ILE A 87 -11.38 14.41 -9.00
C ILE A 87 -11.12 12.92 -9.24
N ARG A 88 -11.93 12.06 -8.61
CA ARG A 88 -11.84 10.61 -8.80
C ARG A 88 -11.93 10.20 -10.26
N CYS A 89 -12.94 10.68 -10.99
CA CYS A 89 -13.09 10.38 -12.41
C CYS A 89 -11.93 10.94 -13.25
N LYS A 90 -11.47 12.16 -12.96
CA LYS A 90 -10.37 12.81 -13.69
C LYS A 90 -9.04 12.08 -13.51
N LEU A 91 -8.74 11.61 -12.30
CA LEU A 91 -7.48 10.97 -11.96
C LEU A 91 -7.53 9.43 -12.05
N GLY A 92 -8.70 8.85 -12.36
CA GLY A 92 -8.89 7.39 -12.40
C GLY A 92 -8.75 6.71 -11.04
N LEU A 93 -9.10 7.40 -9.94
CA LEU A 93 -8.86 6.87 -8.59
C LEU A 93 -9.74 5.64 -8.29
N PRO A 94 -9.21 4.60 -7.63
CA PRO A 94 -10.02 3.51 -7.10
C PRO A 94 -10.96 4.03 -6.01
N ARG A 95 -12.04 3.28 -5.74
CA ARG A 95 -13.02 3.66 -4.71
C ARG A 95 -12.35 3.75 -3.33
N VAL A 96 -11.54 2.76 -2.97
CA VAL A 96 -10.85 2.74 -1.68
C VAL A 96 -9.37 3.04 -1.84
N VAL A 97 -8.86 3.90 -0.97
CA VAL A 97 -7.46 4.33 -0.94
C VAL A 97 -7.01 4.49 0.49
N PHE A 98 -5.70 4.43 0.71
CA PHE A 98 -5.10 5.00 1.89
C PHE A 98 -4.75 6.47 1.64
N LEU A 99 -5.29 7.34 2.49
CA LEU A 99 -4.91 8.73 2.60
C LEU A 99 -3.64 8.83 3.45
N SER A 100 -2.53 9.25 2.87
CA SER A 100 -1.24 9.33 3.55
C SER A 100 -0.79 10.80 3.67
N PRO A 101 -0.96 11.43 4.85
CA PRO A 101 -0.71 12.86 5.04
C PRO A 101 0.78 13.22 5.22
N GLY A 102 1.69 12.27 4.99
CA GLY A 102 3.14 12.50 5.05
C GLY A 102 3.94 11.25 5.47
N PRO A 103 5.28 11.27 5.30
CA PRO A 103 6.16 10.10 5.46
C PRO A 103 6.19 9.49 6.87
N ALA A 104 5.97 10.30 7.90
CA ALA A 104 6.00 9.87 9.31
C ALA A 104 4.61 9.62 9.91
N LYS A 105 3.54 9.73 9.12
CA LYS A 105 2.16 9.59 9.58
C LYS A 105 1.56 8.29 9.09
N ARG A 106 0.76 7.65 9.94
CA ARG A 106 0.05 6.43 9.57
C ARG A 106 -0.97 6.75 8.47
N PRO A 107 -1.00 5.98 7.36
CA PRO A 107 -2.04 6.13 6.35
C PRO A 107 -3.43 5.81 6.92
N ILE A 108 -4.43 6.55 6.47
CA ILE A 108 -5.82 6.48 6.94
C ILE A 108 -6.66 5.82 5.84
N PRO A 109 -7.39 4.73 6.11
CA PRO A 109 -8.27 4.14 5.10
C PRO A 109 -9.43 5.10 4.76
N CYS A 110 -9.67 5.24 3.46
CA CYS A 110 -10.60 6.19 2.87
C CYS A 110 -11.42 5.49 1.79
N ASP A 111 -12.75 5.54 1.91
CA ASP A 111 -13.67 5.15 0.84
C ASP A 111 -14.15 6.44 0.18
N LEU A 112 -13.69 6.72 -1.04
CA LEU A 112 -13.99 7.99 -1.72
C LEU A 112 -15.49 8.15 -2.01
N GLU A 113 -16.29 7.08 -1.97
CA GLU A 113 -17.75 7.16 -2.07
C GLU A 113 -18.45 7.40 -0.72
N ASN A 114 -17.72 7.35 0.40
CA ASN A 114 -18.23 7.67 1.73
C ASN A 114 -18.11 9.18 2.01
N PRO A 115 -19.20 9.90 2.33
CA PRO A 115 -19.16 11.34 2.64
C PRO A 115 -18.18 11.74 3.77
N ILE A 116 -17.91 10.84 4.72
CA ILE A 116 -16.95 11.06 5.82
C ILE A 116 -15.52 11.27 5.27
N SER A 117 -15.20 10.70 4.12
CA SER A 117 -13.88 10.81 3.49
C SER A 117 -13.51 12.25 3.13
N VAL A 118 -14.50 13.09 2.81
CA VAL A 118 -14.28 14.54 2.62
C VAL A 118 -13.69 15.17 3.88
N LEU A 119 -14.25 14.86 5.05
CA LEU A 119 -13.78 15.39 6.33
C LEU A 119 -12.36 14.92 6.65
N LYS A 120 -12.04 13.66 6.36
CA LYS A 120 -10.68 13.10 6.53
C LYS A 120 -9.66 13.81 5.64
N ILE A 121 -10.02 14.12 4.39
CA ILE A 121 -9.16 14.85 3.46
C ILE A 121 -8.94 16.28 3.95
N GLU A 122 -9.98 16.98 4.38
CA GLU A 122 -9.85 18.34 4.94
C GLU A 122 -8.98 18.36 6.21
N GLU A 123 -9.16 17.38 7.10
CA GLU A 123 -8.32 17.26 8.31
C GLU A 123 -6.85 16.97 7.96
N ALA A 124 -6.60 16.17 6.92
CA ALA A 124 -5.25 15.91 6.44
C ALA A 124 -4.59 17.18 5.86
N TYR A 125 -5.32 18.00 5.11
CA TYR A 125 -4.80 19.27 4.58
C TYR A 125 -4.49 20.28 5.69
N LYS A 126 -5.32 20.35 6.75
CA LYS A 126 -5.06 21.21 7.91
C LYS A 126 -3.74 20.88 8.62
N LYS A 127 -3.24 19.64 8.49
CA LYS A 127 -1.96 19.20 9.06
C LYS A 127 -0.75 19.59 8.20
N GLY A 128 -0.97 20.34 7.11
CA GLY A 128 0.08 20.95 6.30
C GLY A 128 0.88 19.96 5.43
N GLY A 129 0.32 18.79 5.16
CA GLY A 129 1.00 17.72 4.45
C GLY A 129 0.70 17.71 2.96
N ASP A 130 1.70 17.34 2.16
CA ASP A 130 1.49 16.82 0.83
C ASP A 130 0.82 15.45 0.92
N ILE A 131 -0.43 15.39 0.45
CA ILE A 131 -1.30 14.24 0.65
C ILE A 131 -1.13 13.29 -0.53
N LEU A 132 -0.72 12.06 -0.21
CA LEU A 132 -0.77 10.97 -1.18
C LEU A 132 -2.03 10.14 -0.98
N LEU A 133 -2.69 9.79 -2.08
CA LEU A 133 -3.62 8.69 -2.15
C LEU A 133 -2.88 7.46 -2.65
N ILE A 134 -3.00 6.35 -1.94
CA ILE A 134 -2.36 5.08 -2.29
C ILE A 134 -3.47 4.05 -2.50
N ALA A 135 -3.49 3.37 -3.64
CA ALA A 135 -4.47 2.32 -3.91
C ALA A 135 -4.42 1.25 -2.81
N MET A 136 -5.58 0.86 -2.28
CA MET A 136 -5.63 -0.22 -1.31
C MET A 136 -5.49 -1.57 -2.03
N THR A 137 -4.54 -2.38 -1.59
CA THR A 137 -4.37 -3.77 -2.01
C THR A 137 -4.36 -4.66 -0.77
N PRO A 138 -5.12 -5.77 -0.72
CA PRO A 138 -6.12 -6.18 -1.71
C PRO A 138 -7.24 -5.14 -1.86
N ASP A 139 -7.82 -5.03 -3.06
CA ASP A 139 -8.98 -4.17 -3.29
C ASP A 139 -10.26 -4.82 -2.71
N PRO A 140 -11.37 -4.08 -2.54
CA PRO A 140 -12.58 -4.63 -1.93
C PRO A 140 -13.23 -5.78 -2.70
N ASN A 141 -12.95 -5.89 -4.01
CA ASN A 141 -13.40 -6.98 -4.86
C ASN A 141 -12.40 -8.14 -4.91
N SER A 142 -11.24 -8.02 -4.26
CA SER A 142 -10.30 -9.12 -4.13
C SER A 142 -10.91 -10.24 -3.30
N VAL A 143 -10.65 -11.47 -3.70
CA VAL A 143 -11.12 -12.66 -2.99
C VAL A 143 -10.35 -12.80 -1.68
N PHE A 144 -11.04 -12.64 -0.55
CA PHE A 144 -10.45 -12.86 0.76
C PHE A 144 -10.52 -14.34 1.13
N LEU A 145 -9.37 -14.92 1.48
CA LEU A 145 -9.35 -16.22 2.14
C LEU A 145 -10.08 -16.09 3.49
N SER A 146 -11.12 -16.91 3.64
CA SER A 146 -11.96 -16.94 4.83
C SER A 146 -11.63 -18.17 5.65
N GLY A 147 -11.34 -17.97 6.94
CA GLY A 147 -11.23 -19.08 7.89
C GLY A 147 -12.59 -19.69 8.22
N GLN A 148 -12.59 -20.84 8.89
CA GLN A 148 -13.80 -21.59 9.30
C GLN A 148 -14.80 -20.75 10.13
N HIS A 149 -14.37 -19.62 10.71
CA HIS A 149 -15.19 -18.74 11.55
C HIS A 149 -15.54 -17.40 10.88
N LYS A 150 -15.63 -17.32 9.54
CA LYS A 150 -15.89 -16.08 8.78
C LYS A 150 -14.88 -14.95 9.09
N SER A 151 -13.69 -15.32 9.54
CA SER A 151 -12.57 -14.39 9.70
C SER A 151 -11.84 -14.24 8.38
N HIS A 152 -11.47 -13.02 8.01
CA HIS A 152 -10.62 -12.77 6.84
C HIS A 152 -9.14 -12.82 7.24
N LEU A 153 -8.34 -13.52 6.46
CA LEU A 153 -6.88 -13.52 6.64
C LEU A 153 -6.31 -12.21 6.11
N SER A 154 -5.64 -11.45 6.97
CA SER A 154 -4.92 -10.22 6.60
C SER A 154 -3.49 -10.49 6.10
N CYS A 155 -2.97 -11.68 6.41
CA CYS A 155 -1.66 -12.15 6.00
C CYS A 155 -1.69 -13.68 5.99
N ALA A 156 -1.15 -14.30 4.93
CA ALA A 156 -0.91 -15.72 4.86
C ALA A 156 0.60 -15.94 4.69
N LEU A 157 1.17 -16.82 5.52
CA LEU A 157 2.52 -17.30 5.31
C LEU A 157 2.44 -18.60 4.52
N MET A 158 2.69 -18.52 3.22
CA MET A 158 2.80 -19.71 2.37
C MET A 158 4.25 -20.19 2.37
N ARG A 159 4.44 -21.47 2.68
CA ARG A 159 5.70 -22.16 2.48
C ARG A 159 5.55 -23.01 1.22
N LEU A 160 6.19 -22.58 0.14
CA LEU A 160 6.28 -23.38 -1.07
C LEU A 160 7.12 -24.63 -0.76
N PRO A 161 6.68 -25.83 -1.18
CA PRO A 161 7.52 -27.02 -1.12
C PRO A 161 8.77 -26.80 -1.98
N LEU A 162 9.90 -27.37 -1.55
CA LEU A 162 11.16 -27.26 -2.29
C LEU A 162 11.13 -28.00 -3.63
N ASP A 163 10.21 -28.96 -3.75
CA ASP A 163 10.15 -29.96 -4.81
C ASP A 163 8.93 -29.75 -5.72
N GLU A 164 8.16 -28.69 -5.49
CA GLU A 164 6.90 -28.38 -6.18
C GLU A 164 6.95 -26.93 -6.69
N THR A 165 6.57 -26.73 -7.94
CA THR A 165 6.41 -25.40 -8.52
C THR A 165 5.16 -24.70 -7.94
N PRO A 166 5.11 -23.35 -7.95
CA PRO A 166 3.91 -22.62 -7.54
C PRO A 166 2.64 -23.06 -8.27
N GLU A 167 2.74 -23.41 -9.55
CA GLU A 167 1.64 -23.88 -10.40
C GLU A 167 1.13 -25.26 -9.94
N GLU A 168 2.03 -26.23 -9.73
CA GLU A 168 1.67 -27.56 -9.22
C GLU A 168 1.02 -27.48 -7.83
N MET A 169 1.55 -26.61 -6.96
CA MET A 169 0.96 -26.35 -5.65
C MET A 169 -0.44 -25.74 -5.78
N ALA A 170 -0.63 -24.77 -6.68
CA ALA A 170 -1.92 -24.12 -6.94
C ALA A 170 -2.96 -25.11 -7.46
N ASP A 171 -2.59 -26.03 -8.36
CA ASP A 171 -3.48 -27.08 -8.86
C ASP A 171 -3.88 -28.07 -7.77
N ARG A 172 -2.96 -28.36 -6.83
CA ARG A 172 -3.21 -29.28 -5.71
C ARG A 172 -4.08 -28.66 -4.61
N ILE A 173 -3.91 -27.38 -4.30
CA ILE A 173 -4.65 -26.67 -3.23
C ILE A 173 -5.87 -25.90 -3.74
N GLY A 174 -6.00 -25.75 -5.06
CA GLY A 174 -7.13 -25.10 -5.70
C GLY A 174 -8.43 -25.79 -5.26
N PRO A 175 -9.47 -25.02 -4.89
CA PRO A 175 -10.70 -25.61 -4.40
C PRO A 175 -11.38 -26.45 -5.48
N ILE A 176 -11.78 -27.67 -5.09
CA ILE A 176 -12.95 -28.35 -5.65
C ILE A 176 -14.09 -27.32 -5.62
N LEU A 177 -14.50 -26.83 -6.79
CA LEU A 177 -15.70 -26.01 -6.95
C LEU A 177 -16.89 -26.82 -6.40
N ILE A 178 -17.43 -26.40 -5.26
CA ILE A 178 -18.78 -26.74 -4.80
C ILE A 178 -19.56 -25.43 -4.70
#